data_AF-A0A7C1BSH2-F1
#
_entry.id   AF-A0A7C1BSH2-F1
#
_cell.length_a   1.000
_cell.length_b   1.000
_cell.length_c   1.000
_cell.angle_alpha   90.00
_cell.angle_beta   90.00
_cell.angle_gamma   90.00
#
_symmetry.space_group_name_H-M   'P 1'
#
loop_
_entity.id
_entity.type
_entity.pdbx_description
1 polymer ?
#
loop_
_entity_poly.entity_id
_entity_poly.type
_entity_poly.pdbx_seq_one_letter_code
_entity_poly.pdbx_strand_id
1 'polypeptide(L)'
;MSEMKAILLAGGYAKRLWPLTRDCPKSLLPVAGKPMIDYILDRVEQVEEIEEVFLSTNRRFEAQFKEWLETYRDRHKGTGGKEIELVIEETREEGEKLGSIGALDFLIDRFGLEEDL
;
A
#
# COMPACT_ATOMS: atom_id res chain seq x y z
N MET A 1 15.84 17.07 -10.15
CA MET A 1 14.44 17.31 -9.73
C MET A 1 14.31 16.63 -8.38
N SER A 2 13.53 17.17 -7.44
CA SER A 2 13.27 16.47 -6.18
C SER A 2 12.40 15.25 -6.50
N GLU A 3 12.88 14.07 -6.15
CA GLU A 3 12.18 12.79 -6.31
C GLU A 3 11.06 12.74 -5.27
N MET A 4 9.80 13.03 -5.65
CA MET A 4 8.70 12.93 -4.69
C MET A 4 8.31 11.47 -4.50
N LYS A 5 8.07 11.07 -3.25
CA LYS A 5 7.60 9.73 -2.91
C LYS A 5 6.17 9.76 -2.43
N ALA A 6 5.42 8.70 -2.70
CA ALA A 6 4.09 8.51 -2.15
C ALA A 6 4.07 7.41 -1.09
N ILE A 7 3.30 7.62 -0.03
CA ILE A 7 3.05 6.60 0.99
C ILE A 7 1.57 6.22 0.95
N LEU A 8 1.29 4.92 0.79
CA LEU A 8 -0.03 4.34 0.94
C LEU A 8 -0.07 3.45 2.17
N LEU A 9 -0.89 3.82 3.15
CA LEU A 9 -1.08 3.08 4.39
C LEU A 9 -2.27 2.10 4.27
N ALA A 10 -1.96 0.82 4.08
CA ALA A 10 -2.93 -0.25 3.88
C ALA A 10 -2.90 -1.34 4.98
N GLY A 11 -2.24 -1.10 6.12
CA GLY A 11 -2.09 -2.06 7.23
C GLY A 11 -3.31 -2.24 8.15
N GLY A 12 -4.45 -1.57 7.90
CA GLY A 12 -5.64 -1.68 8.75
C GLY A 12 -6.45 -2.97 8.52
N TYR A 13 -7.03 -3.55 9.58
CA TYR A 13 -7.87 -4.77 9.47
C TYR A 13 -9.33 -4.49 9.09
N ALA A 14 -9.72 -3.21 9.05
CA ALA A 14 -11.02 -2.75 8.57
C ALA A 14 -12.23 -3.49 9.14
N LYS A 15 -12.23 -3.78 10.46
CA LYS A 15 -13.28 -4.62 11.12
C LYS A 15 -14.72 -4.15 10.93
N ARG A 16 -14.93 -2.86 10.62
CA ARG A 16 -16.25 -2.29 10.31
C ARG A 16 -16.91 -2.90 9.06
N LEU A 17 -16.12 -3.48 8.15
CA LEU A 17 -16.61 -4.13 6.93
C LEU A 17 -16.70 -5.66 7.06
N TRP A 18 -16.63 -6.20 8.28
CA TRP A 18 -16.83 -7.62 8.48
C TRP A 18 -18.24 -8.06 8.05
N PRO A 19 -18.38 -9.24 7.41
CA PRO A 19 -17.34 -10.28 7.26
C PRO A 19 -16.40 -10.13 6.05
N LEU A 20 -16.61 -9.16 5.17
CA LEU A 20 -15.87 -9.02 3.91
C LEU A 20 -14.35 -8.90 4.12
N THR A 21 -13.93 -8.19 5.15
CA THR A 21 -12.51 -7.92 5.44
C THR A 21 -11.90 -8.84 6.50
N ARG A 22 -12.56 -9.97 6.83
CA ARG A 22 -12.02 -10.92 7.81
C ARG A 22 -10.77 -11.62 7.27
N ASP A 23 -10.84 -12.05 6.01
CA ASP A 23 -9.83 -12.88 5.34
C ASP A 23 -9.27 -12.19 4.07
N CYS A 24 -9.65 -10.94 3.82
CA CYS A 24 -9.17 -10.10 2.71
C CYS A 24 -8.96 -8.65 3.20
N PRO A 25 -7.84 -7.99 2.90
CA PRO A 25 -7.66 -6.58 3.28
C PRO A 25 -8.62 -5.69 2.49
N LYS A 26 -9.13 -4.62 3.13
CA LYS A 26 -10.06 -3.66 2.49
C LYS A 26 -9.51 -3.15 1.15
N SER A 27 -8.22 -2.83 1.11
CA SER A 27 -7.56 -2.26 -0.06
C SER A 27 -7.57 -3.19 -1.28
N LEU A 28 -7.73 -4.51 -1.09
CA LEU A 28 -7.80 -5.49 -2.18
C LEU A 28 -9.23 -5.96 -2.47
N LEU A 29 -10.23 -5.45 -1.75
CA LEU A 29 -11.63 -5.76 -2.08
C LEU A 29 -11.97 -5.22 -3.48
N PRO A 30 -12.67 -6.01 -4.31
CA PRO A 30 -13.09 -5.57 -5.62
C PRO A 30 -14.23 -4.53 -5.50
N VAL A 31 -14.06 -3.42 -6.18
CA VAL A 31 -15.09 -2.40 -6.42
C VAL A 31 -15.27 -2.31 -7.93
N ALA A 32 -16.47 -2.59 -8.43
CA ALA A 32 -16.76 -2.65 -9.87
C ALA A 32 -15.74 -3.51 -10.68
N GLY A 33 -15.28 -4.62 -10.10
CA GLY A 33 -14.35 -5.56 -10.73
C GLY A 33 -12.86 -5.22 -10.62
N LYS A 34 -12.50 -4.10 -9.97
CA LYS A 34 -11.12 -3.65 -9.78
C LYS A 34 -10.77 -3.55 -8.28
N PRO A 35 -9.58 -3.99 -7.84
CA PRO A 35 -9.14 -3.80 -6.45
C PRO A 35 -9.21 -2.33 -6.02
N MET A 36 -9.67 -2.06 -4.81
CA MET A 36 -9.83 -0.69 -4.29
C MET A 36 -8.54 0.14 -4.37
N ILE A 37 -7.38 -0.46 -4.09
CA ILE A 37 -6.08 0.19 -4.14
C ILE A 37 -5.69 0.65 -5.54
N ASP A 38 -6.10 -0.07 -6.58
CA ASP A 38 -5.73 0.27 -7.95
C ASP A 38 -6.38 1.60 -8.36
N TYR A 39 -7.55 1.96 -7.82
CA TYR A 39 -8.14 3.28 -8.06
C TYR A 39 -7.31 4.42 -7.48
N ILE A 40 -6.58 4.18 -6.38
CA ILE A 40 -5.68 5.17 -5.80
C ILE A 40 -4.42 5.25 -6.67
N LEU A 41 -3.87 4.11 -7.07
CA LEU A 41 -2.68 4.05 -7.91
C LEU A 41 -2.90 4.67 -9.29
N ASP A 42 -4.05 4.48 -9.92
CA ASP A 42 -4.41 5.17 -11.17
C ASP A 42 -4.27 6.71 -11.04
N ARG A 43 -4.53 7.26 -9.84
CA ARG A 43 -4.46 8.69 -9.58
C ARG A 43 -3.03 9.12 -9.27
N VAL A 44 -2.27 8.29 -8.56
CA VAL A 44 -0.84 8.50 -8.29
C VAL A 44 -0.03 8.43 -9.59
N GLU A 45 -0.38 7.53 -10.50
CA GLU A 45 0.24 7.38 -11.82
C GLU A 45 0.11 8.63 -12.68
N GLN A 46 -0.92 9.46 -12.45
CA GLN A 46 -1.13 10.72 -13.15
C GLN A 46 -0.23 11.87 -12.65
N VAL A 47 0.53 11.66 -11.57
CA VAL A 47 1.48 12.64 -11.03
C VAL A 47 2.88 12.25 -11.49
N GLU A 48 3.47 13.05 -12.37
CA GLU A 48 4.76 12.73 -13.00
C GLU A 48 5.90 12.76 -11.98
N GLU A 49 5.83 13.65 -11.00
CA GLU A 49 6.86 13.87 -9.98
C GLU A 49 6.99 12.75 -8.95
N ILE A 50 5.98 11.88 -8.84
CA ILE A 50 6.01 10.72 -7.94
C ILE A 50 6.66 9.55 -8.68
N GLU A 51 7.88 9.15 -8.35
CA GLU A 51 8.54 8.01 -9.02
C GLU A 51 8.37 6.70 -8.24
N GLU A 52 8.31 6.79 -6.92
CA GLU A 52 8.30 5.66 -6.00
C GLU A 52 7.12 5.71 -5.02
N VAL A 53 6.56 4.54 -4.74
CA VAL A 53 5.39 4.35 -3.90
C VAL A 53 5.70 3.33 -2.81
N PHE A 54 5.67 3.77 -1.55
CA PHE A 54 5.75 2.90 -0.38
C PHE A 54 4.35 2.45 0.03
N LEU A 55 4.05 1.18 -0.18
CA LEU A 55 2.79 0.57 0.24
C LEU A 55 2.99 -0.19 1.54
N SER A 56 2.58 0.39 2.67
CA SER A 56 2.62 -0.30 3.97
C SER A 56 1.42 -1.21 4.17
N THR A 57 1.65 -2.44 4.60
CA THR A 57 0.61 -3.39 5.01
C THR A 57 1.06 -4.19 6.22
N ASN A 58 0.21 -5.08 6.72
CA ASN A 58 0.49 -5.91 7.89
C ASN A 58 0.88 -7.35 7.50
N ARG A 59 1.57 -8.03 8.42
CA ARG A 59 2.03 -9.41 8.26
C ARG A 59 0.91 -10.39 7.99
N ARG A 60 -0.31 -10.14 8.49
CA ARG A 60 -1.48 -11.00 8.24
C ARG A 60 -1.88 -11.03 6.75
N PHE A 61 -1.77 -9.90 6.05
CA PHE A 61 -2.22 -9.77 4.65
C PHE A 61 -1.07 -9.76 3.63
N GLU A 62 0.17 -9.96 4.07
CA GLU A 62 1.37 -9.95 3.22
C GLU A 62 1.23 -10.80 1.95
N ALA A 63 0.73 -12.03 2.09
CA ALA A 63 0.60 -12.95 0.95
C ALA A 63 -0.34 -12.38 -0.14
N GLN A 64 -1.50 -11.85 0.26
CA GLN A 64 -2.44 -11.24 -0.69
C GLN A 64 -1.87 -10.00 -1.38
N PHE A 65 -1.12 -9.16 -0.65
CA PHE A 65 -0.47 -8.00 -1.25
C PHE A 65 0.68 -8.37 -2.19
N LYS A 66 1.44 -9.43 -1.90
CA LYS A 66 2.47 -9.95 -2.81
C LYS A 66 1.87 -10.44 -4.12
N GLU A 67 0.82 -11.25 -4.05
CA GLU A 67 0.10 -11.75 -5.23
C GLU A 67 -0.50 -10.59 -6.06
N TRP A 68 -1.11 -9.61 -5.38
CA TRP A 68 -1.62 -8.41 -6.03
C TRP A 68 -0.51 -7.62 -6.72
N LEU A 69 0.65 -7.43 -6.06
CA LEU A 69 1.78 -6.67 -6.60
C LEU A 69 2.40 -7.35 -7.83
N GLU A 70 2.50 -8.68 -7.84
CA GLU A 70 2.92 -9.43 -9.03
C GLU A 70 1.98 -9.16 -10.20
N THR A 71 0.66 -9.21 -9.95
CA THR A 71 -0.34 -8.90 -10.97
C THR A 71 -0.25 -7.44 -11.43
N TYR A 72 -0.08 -6.49 -10.51
CA TYR A 72 0.12 -5.08 -10.83
C TYR A 72 1.33 -4.88 -11.75
N ARG A 73 2.48 -5.46 -11.39
CA ARG A 73 3.71 -5.37 -12.17
C ARG A 73 3.55 -5.98 -13.56
N ASP A 74 2.89 -7.12 -13.68
CA ASP A 74 2.63 -7.75 -14.98
C ASP A 74 1.80 -6.86 -15.91
N ARG A 75 0.72 -6.25 -15.40
CA ARG A 75 -0.12 -5.31 -16.17
C ARG A 75 0.61 -4.06 -16.63
N HIS A 76 1.68 -3.66 -15.93
CA HIS A 76 2.43 -2.44 -16.21
C HIS A 76 3.78 -2.69 -16.91
N LYS A 77 4.06 -3.93 -17.32
CA LYS A 77 5.25 -4.24 -18.12
C LYS A 77 5.27 -3.42 -19.40
N GLY A 78 6.26 -2.54 -19.52
CA GLY A 78 6.49 -1.72 -20.72
C GLY A 78 5.60 -0.48 -20.83
N THR A 79 4.77 -0.16 -19.83
CA THR A 79 3.91 1.04 -19.83
C THR A 79 4.36 2.12 -18.84
N GLY A 80 5.34 1.84 -17.98
CA GLY A 80 5.90 2.82 -17.05
C GLY A 80 5.06 3.06 -15.80
N GLY A 81 4.40 2.02 -15.25
CA GLY A 81 3.76 2.09 -13.94
C GLY A 81 4.75 2.51 -12.84
N LYS A 82 4.24 3.08 -11.73
CA LYS A 82 5.10 3.54 -10.63
C LYS A 82 5.80 2.36 -9.96
N GLU A 83 7.02 2.57 -9.49
CA GLU A 83 7.72 1.54 -8.70
C GLU A 83 7.06 1.46 -7.33
N ILE A 84 6.66 0.25 -6.92
CA ILE A 84 5.99 0.02 -5.64
C ILE A 84 6.88 -0.82 -4.74
N GLU A 85 7.32 -0.23 -3.63
CA GLU A 85 7.94 -0.96 -2.53
C GLU A 85 6.87 -1.38 -1.51
N LEU A 86 6.70 -2.70 -1.35
CA LEU A 86 5.79 -3.26 -0.35
C LEU A 86 6.49 -3.36 1.00
N VAL A 87 5.99 -2.61 1.97
CA VAL A 87 6.52 -2.57 3.34
C VAL A 87 5.61 -3.38 4.27
N ILE A 88 6.19 -4.34 4.99
CA ILE A 88 5.44 -5.21 5.89
C ILE A 88 5.70 -4.80 7.35
N GLU A 89 4.64 -4.33 8.01
CA GLU A 89 4.55 -4.18 9.46
C GLU A 89 4.39 -5.56 10.10
N GLU A 90 5.05 -5.83 11.24
CA GLU A 90 5.00 -7.15 11.90
C GLU A 90 3.65 -7.50 12.53
N THR A 91 2.67 -6.60 12.48
CA THR A 91 1.36 -6.72 13.11
C THR A 91 0.54 -7.86 12.47
N ARG A 92 -0.09 -8.69 13.30
CA ARG A 92 -0.88 -9.86 12.89
C ARG A 92 -2.35 -9.74 13.30
N GLU A 93 -2.65 -8.87 14.26
CA GLU A 93 -4.01 -8.55 14.68
C GLU A 93 -4.26 -7.06 14.95
N GLU A 94 -5.53 -6.67 14.95
CA GLU A 94 -5.97 -5.26 15.10
C GLU A 94 -5.46 -4.57 16.38
N GLY A 95 -5.22 -5.33 17.45
CA GLY A 95 -4.69 -4.79 18.70
C GLY A 95 -3.22 -4.37 18.63
N GLU A 96 -2.48 -4.89 17.66
CA GLU A 96 -1.04 -4.66 17.48
C GLU A 96 -0.76 -3.51 16.50
N LYS A 97 -1.79 -2.98 15.83
CA LYS A 97 -1.62 -1.99 14.76
C LYS A 97 -0.88 -0.75 15.25
N LEU A 98 0.03 -0.24 14.41
CA LEU A 98 0.74 1.01 14.67
C LEU A 98 -0.18 2.23 14.57
N GLY A 99 -1.28 2.10 13.82
CA GLY A 99 -2.08 3.24 13.40
C GLY A 99 -1.37 4.08 12.34
N SER A 100 -2.04 5.10 11.81
CA SER A 100 -1.50 5.86 10.67
C SER A 100 -0.22 6.63 11.01
N ILE A 101 -0.16 7.25 12.20
CA ILE A 101 1.02 8.02 12.62
C ILE A 101 2.19 7.08 12.90
N GLY A 102 1.98 5.98 13.64
CA GLY A 102 3.05 5.03 13.93
C GLY A 102 3.57 4.30 12.67
N ALA A 103 2.69 4.03 11.70
CA ALA A 103 3.11 3.47 10.42
C ALA A 103 3.94 4.48 9.60
N LEU A 104 3.58 5.77 9.65
CA LEU A 104 4.35 6.82 9.00
C LEU A 104 5.73 6.98 9.65
N ASP A 105 5.78 7.08 10.98
CA ASP A 105 7.01 7.14 11.78
C ASP A 105 7.95 5.97 11.46
N PHE A 106 7.40 4.75 11.43
CA PHE A 106 8.12 3.54 11.02
C PHE A 106 8.71 3.63 9.60
N LEU A 107 7.99 4.20 8.65
CA LEU A 107 8.47 4.37 7.27
C LEU A 107 9.56 5.44 7.18
N ILE A 108 9.41 6.56 7.90
CA ILE A 108 10.41 7.63 7.96
C ILE A 108 11.71 7.07 8.51
N ASP A 109 11.66 6.40 9.66
CA ASP A 109 12.85 5.82 10.31
C ASP A 109 13.54 4.78 9.43
N ARG A 110 12.76 3.96 8.71
CA ARG A 110 13.29 2.85 7.92
C ARG A 110 13.90 3.28 6.59
N PHE A 111 13.35 4.30 5.96
CA PHE A 111 13.72 4.73 4.60
C PHE A 111 14.31 6.14 4.52
N GLY A 112 14.44 6.84 5.65
CA GLY A 112 15.02 8.18 5.72
C GLY A 112 14.21 9.22 4.93
N LEU A 113 12.88 9.18 5.02
CA LEU A 113 11.95 10.01 4.23
C LEU A 113 11.79 11.45 4.75
N GLU A 114 12.79 11.98 5.47
CA GLU A 114 12.71 13.25 6.19
C GLU A 114 12.61 14.48 5.28
N GLU A 115 13.12 14.39 4.04
CA GLU A 115 13.12 15.49 3.06
C GLU A 115 11.87 15.51 2.17
N ASP A 116 11.02 14.47 2.24
CA ASP A 116 9.90 14.21 1.31
C ASP A 116 8.50 14.50 1.90
N LEU A 117 8.42 14.93 3.18
CA LEU A 117 7.17 15.10 3.95
C LEU A 117 6.86 16.54 4.38
#